data_AF-A0A1E5LCB9-F1
#
_entry.id   AF-A0A1E5LCB9-F1
#
_cell.length_a   1.000
_cell.length_b   1.000
_cell.length_c   1.000
_cell.angle_alpha   90.00
_cell.angle_beta   90.00
_cell.angle_gamma   90.00
#
_symmetry.space_group_name_H-M   'P 1'
#
loop_
_entity.id
_entity.type
_entity.pdbx_description
1 polymer ?
#
loop_
_entity_poly.entity_id
_entity_poly.type
_entity_poly.pdbx_seq_one_letter_code
_entity_poly.pdbx_strand_id
1 'polypeptide(L)'
;MDIFTIIAEFGYHGAIGAFVAYLISMNKELSRSKRVLLLFFGFSAALSPDIPLLVSGQLYQLGHSFLIVPSLSLLIAIIAKLFFRSQLTLGFLWFAMFSSVLFGHLAMDFFDNGLALFYPIFTEDVVGLNIFTGHDAIIIIPFTLLVSLLTFKKMSKKTALNIVIMGIVVFASYAGLMSFSKFQVQNELIEEFPNAEITIEPISVTPFQDEQWSYEVRDGNLIVEGRASLFEKCELKRNVITHSNINHLLKEINLNNDIYYITTNYVFIENGHYDVIDFDDVEFERMYVYKLNQKTQNLEEVSEEKKEEILNNNMNSKM
;
A
#
# COMPACT_ATOMS: atom_id res chain seq x y z
N MET A 1 -11.05 -2.81 4.63
CA MET A 1 -11.02 -2.07 3.36
C MET A 1 -12.44 -1.89 2.85
N ASP A 2 -12.87 -0.68 2.48
CA ASP A 2 -14.22 -0.48 1.98
C ASP A 2 -14.36 -0.92 0.51
N ILE A 3 -15.60 -1.07 0.04
CA ILE A 3 -15.87 -1.57 -1.32
C ILE A 3 -15.39 -0.61 -2.41
N PHE A 4 -15.32 0.70 -2.12
CA PHE A 4 -14.84 1.70 -3.07
C PHE A 4 -13.32 1.63 -3.21
N THR A 5 -12.60 1.41 -2.12
CA THR A 5 -11.15 1.16 -2.10
C THR A 5 -10.81 -0.05 -2.96
N ILE A 6 -11.51 -1.18 -2.74
CA ILE A 6 -11.36 -2.42 -3.53
C ILE A 6 -11.59 -2.17 -5.03
N ILE A 7 -12.68 -1.47 -5.36
CA ILE A 7 -13.02 -1.17 -6.76
C ILE A 7 -11.99 -0.24 -7.39
N ALA A 8 -11.48 0.74 -6.64
CA ALA A 8 -10.47 1.67 -7.12
C ALA A 8 -9.16 0.94 -7.41
N GLU A 9 -8.69 0.11 -6.48
CA GLU A 9 -7.45 -0.65 -6.56
C GLU A 9 -7.44 -1.62 -7.75
N PHE A 10 -8.40 -2.56 -7.78
CA PHE A 10 -8.55 -3.46 -8.92
C PHE A 10 -8.87 -2.71 -10.23
N GLY A 11 -9.63 -1.62 -10.12
CA GLY A 11 -10.01 -0.81 -11.27
C GLY A 11 -8.79 -0.21 -11.96
N TYR A 12 -7.86 0.38 -11.22
CA TYR A 12 -6.70 1.05 -11.80
C TYR A 12 -5.67 0.04 -12.34
N HIS A 13 -5.36 -1.04 -11.61
CA HIS A 13 -4.45 -2.08 -12.09
C HIS A 13 -4.95 -2.71 -13.39
N GLY A 14 -6.22 -3.11 -13.41
CA GLY A 14 -6.86 -3.66 -14.59
C GLY A 14 -6.89 -2.66 -15.76
N ALA A 15 -7.17 -1.39 -15.50
CA ALA A 15 -7.18 -0.35 -16.52
C ALA A 15 -5.79 -0.14 -17.15
N ILE A 16 -4.73 -0.11 -16.35
CA ILE A 16 -3.35 -0.01 -16.84
C ILE A 16 -2.98 -1.27 -17.62
N GLY A 17 -3.37 -2.47 -17.16
CA GLY A 17 -3.18 -3.72 -17.90
C GLY A 17 -3.83 -3.69 -19.28
N ALA A 18 -5.10 -3.26 -19.37
CA ALA A 18 -5.78 -3.07 -20.64
C ALA A 18 -5.06 -2.05 -21.55
N PHE A 19 -4.58 -0.95 -20.96
CA PHE A 19 -3.83 0.07 -21.68
C PHE A 19 -2.52 -0.47 -22.26
N VAL A 20 -1.75 -1.24 -21.48
CA VAL A 20 -0.50 -1.86 -21.95
C VAL A 20 -0.77 -2.82 -23.10
N ALA A 21 -1.80 -3.66 -22.99
CA ALA A 21 -2.23 -4.54 -24.08
C ALA A 21 -2.63 -3.75 -25.35
N TYR A 22 -3.28 -2.59 -25.20
CA TYR A 22 -3.56 -1.67 -26.31
C TYR A 22 -2.28 -1.17 -26.98
N LEU A 23 -1.31 -0.69 -26.20
CA LEU A 23 -0.06 -0.15 -26.74
C LEU A 23 0.70 -1.19 -27.56
N ILE A 24 0.85 -2.40 -27.01
CA ILE A 24 1.57 -3.50 -27.67
C ILE A 24 0.87 -3.92 -28.97
N SER A 25 -0.45 -3.81 -29.01
CA SER A 25 -1.27 -4.18 -30.17
C SER A 25 -1.65 -3.03 -31.10
N MET A 26 -1.17 -1.81 -30.86
CA MET A 26 -1.59 -0.62 -31.63
C MET A 26 -1.30 -0.74 -33.13
N ASN A 27 -0.28 -1.52 -33.49
CA ASN A 27 0.14 -1.76 -34.87
C ASN A 27 -0.51 -3.00 -35.51
N LYS A 28 -1.36 -3.71 -34.77
CA LYS A 28 -2.06 -4.89 -35.27
C LYS A 28 -3.42 -4.49 -35.83
N GLU A 29 -3.68 -4.96 -37.04
CA GLU A 29 -4.98 -4.82 -37.69
C GLU A 29 -5.98 -5.79 -37.02
N LEU A 30 -6.74 -5.25 -36.07
CA LEU A 30 -7.76 -6.00 -35.33
C LEU A 30 -9.11 -5.32 -35.54
N SER A 31 -10.16 -6.12 -35.67
CA SER A 31 -11.53 -5.60 -35.62
C SER A 31 -11.81 -5.00 -34.24
N ARG A 32 -12.82 -4.12 -34.15
CA ARG A 32 -13.19 -3.48 -32.87
C ARG A 32 -13.50 -4.49 -31.77
N SER A 33 -14.25 -5.55 -32.08
CA SER A 33 -14.59 -6.59 -31.10
C SER A 33 -13.35 -7.35 -30.60
N LYS A 34 -12.41 -7.66 -31.50
CA LYS A 34 -11.13 -8.28 -31.14
C LYS A 34 -10.25 -7.37 -30.31
N ARG A 35 -10.27 -6.06 -30.59
CA ARG A 35 -9.56 -5.08 -29.79
C ARG A 35 -10.13 -5.01 -28.37
N VAL A 36 -11.45 -4.88 -28.21
CA VAL A 36 -12.11 -4.88 -26.89
C VAL A 36 -11.80 -6.18 -26.13
N LEU A 37 -11.83 -7.33 -26.81
CA LEU A 37 -11.48 -8.60 -26.19
C LEU A 37 -10.02 -8.64 -25.73
N LEU A 38 -9.09 -8.04 -26.48
CA LEU A 38 -7.69 -7.97 -26.07
C LEU A 38 -7.50 -7.06 -24.86
N LEU A 39 -8.22 -5.94 -24.79
CA LEU A 39 -8.25 -5.06 -23.61
C LEU A 39 -8.76 -5.82 -22.37
N PHE A 40 -9.82 -6.62 -22.53
CA PHE A 40 -10.35 -7.46 -21.47
C PHE A 40 -9.29 -8.47 -20.97
N PHE A 41 -8.58 -9.13 -21.86
CA PHE A 41 -7.49 -10.03 -21.45
C PHE A 41 -6.35 -9.29 -20.75
N GLY A 42 -5.97 -8.10 -21.23
CA GLY A 42 -4.97 -7.26 -20.54
C GLY A 42 -5.41 -6.85 -19.15
N PHE A 43 -6.68 -6.47 -18.99
CA PHE A 43 -7.30 -6.18 -17.70
C PHE A 43 -7.24 -7.38 -16.76
N SER A 44 -7.72 -8.55 -17.21
CA SER A 44 -7.69 -9.77 -16.41
C SER A 44 -6.27 -10.25 -16.09
N ALA A 45 -5.31 -10.02 -16.99
CA ALA A 45 -3.91 -10.35 -16.74
C ALA A 45 -3.34 -9.51 -15.61
N ALA A 46 -3.54 -8.18 -15.65
CA ALA A 46 -3.07 -7.31 -14.58
C ALA A 46 -3.67 -7.70 -13.23
N LEU A 47 -4.92 -8.14 -13.16
CA LEU A 47 -5.54 -8.59 -11.89
C LEU A 47 -5.13 -9.99 -11.42
N SER A 48 -4.42 -10.74 -12.25
CA SER A 48 -4.12 -12.14 -11.95
C SER A 48 -3.21 -12.38 -10.73
N PRO A 49 -2.27 -11.49 -10.36
CA PRO A 49 -1.47 -11.63 -9.14
C PRO A 49 -2.26 -11.66 -7.84
N ASP A 50 -3.46 -11.04 -7.81
CA ASP A 50 -4.29 -10.94 -6.60
C ASP A 50 -5.27 -12.09 -6.43
N ILE A 51 -5.62 -12.79 -7.52
CA ILE A 51 -6.53 -13.95 -7.46
C ILE A 51 -6.11 -14.97 -6.38
N PRO A 52 -4.82 -15.30 -6.20
CA PRO A 52 -4.38 -16.23 -5.16
C PRO A 52 -4.64 -15.77 -3.72
N LEU A 53 -4.87 -14.47 -3.47
CA LEU A 53 -5.27 -13.94 -2.16
C LEU A 53 -6.55 -14.58 -1.63
N LEU A 54 -7.45 -14.97 -2.54
CA LEU A 54 -8.70 -15.65 -2.22
C LEU A 54 -8.48 -17.06 -1.64
N VAL A 55 -7.27 -17.61 -1.77
CA VAL A 55 -6.92 -18.97 -1.33
C VAL A 55 -5.98 -18.93 -0.12
N SER A 56 -4.85 -18.21 -0.21
CA SER A 56 -3.93 -18.04 0.92
C SER A 56 -2.93 -16.89 0.73
N GLY A 57 -2.42 -16.35 1.83
CA GLY A 57 -1.39 -15.28 1.81
C GLY A 57 -0.05 -15.72 1.19
N GLN A 58 0.34 -16.99 1.33
CA GLN A 58 1.55 -17.51 0.67
C GLN A 58 1.41 -17.56 -0.85
N LEU A 59 0.22 -17.95 -1.35
CA LEU A 59 -0.04 -17.95 -2.78
C LEU A 59 -0.14 -16.53 -3.33
N TYR A 60 -0.64 -15.58 -2.53
CA TYR A 60 -0.64 -14.16 -2.88
C TYR A 60 0.78 -13.62 -3.11
N GLN A 61 1.72 -13.92 -2.21
CA GLN A 61 3.14 -13.56 -2.39
C GLN A 61 3.73 -14.18 -3.66
N LEU A 62 3.36 -15.43 -3.99
CA LEU A 62 3.76 -16.05 -5.25
C LEU A 62 3.19 -15.34 -6.49
N GLY A 63 1.97 -14.81 -6.41
CA GLY A 63 1.33 -14.05 -7.50
C GLY A 63 2.12 -12.79 -7.88
N HIS A 64 2.77 -12.16 -6.89
CA HIS A 64 3.57 -10.94 -7.05
C HIS A 64 5.04 -11.22 -7.40
N SER A 65 5.44 -12.50 -7.46
CA SER A 65 6.80 -12.88 -7.81
C SER A 65 7.08 -12.70 -9.31
N PHE A 66 8.14 -11.96 -9.63
CA PHE A 66 8.63 -11.78 -10.99
C PHE A 66 8.98 -13.11 -11.69
N LEU A 67 9.28 -14.16 -10.92
CA LEU A 67 9.59 -15.49 -11.46
C LEU A 67 8.33 -16.26 -11.88
N ILE A 68 7.20 -16.00 -11.22
CA ILE A 68 5.93 -16.72 -11.43
C ILE A 68 5.06 -16.00 -12.45
N VAL A 69 5.09 -14.66 -12.47
CA VAL A 69 4.30 -13.82 -13.39
C VAL A 69 4.41 -14.24 -14.88
N PRO A 70 5.59 -14.60 -15.44
CA PRO A 70 5.69 -15.13 -16.80
C PRO A 70 4.81 -16.34 -17.07
N SER A 71 4.70 -17.25 -16.09
CA SER A 71 3.91 -18.48 -16.19
C SER A 71 2.41 -18.21 -16.07
N LEU A 72 1.99 -17.34 -15.14
CA LEU A 72 0.61 -16.88 -15.03
C LEU A 72 0.15 -16.19 -16.33
N SER A 73 1.00 -15.33 -16.86
CA SER A 73 0.75 -14.63 -18.13
C SER A 73 0.63 -15.58 -19.32
N LEU A 74 1.38 -16.69 -19.30
CA LEU A 74 1.29 -17.73 -20.33
C LEU A 74 -0.05 -18.45 -20.30
N LEU A 75 -0.57 -18.77 -19.11
CA LEU A 75 -1.89 -19.39 -18.97
C LEU A 75 -2.98 -18.51 -19.60
N ILE A 76 -2.98 -17.22 -19.29
CA ILE A 76 -3.94 -16.25 -19.84
C ILE A 76 -3.75 -16.10 -21.35
N ALA A 77 -2.51 -16.08 -21.83
CA ALA A 77 -2.23 -16.02 -23.26
C ALA A 77 -2.70 -17.26 -24.03
N ILE A 78 -2.62 -18.46 -23.44
CA ILE A 78 -3.18 -19.69 -24.02
C ILE A 78 -4.70 -19.56 -24.14
N ILE A 79 -5.38 -19.07 -23.12
CA ILE A 79 -6.83 -18.83 -23.16
C ILE A 79 -7.16 -17.80 -24.25
N ALA A 80 -6.45 -16.67 -24.29
CA ALA A 80 -6.62 -15.65 -25.33
C ALA A 80 -6.40 -16.24 -26.74
N LYS A 81 -5.43 -17.13 -26.92
CA LYS A 81 -5.13 -17.77 -28.20
C LYS A 81 -6.33 -18.52 -28.79
N LEU A 82 -7.21 -19.08 -27.94
CA LEU A 82 -8.45 -19.74 -28.38
C LEU A 82 -9.39 -18.77 -29.13
N PHE A 83 -9.39 -17.49 -28.73
CA PHE A 83 -10.23 -16.47 -29.33
C PHE A 83 -9.57 -15.77 -30.52
N PHE A 84 -8.24 -15.59 -30.51
CA PHE A 84 -7.53 -14.90 -31.60
C PHE A 84 -7.04 -15.84 -32.72
N ARG A 85 -7.10 -17.16 -32.51
CA ARG A 85 -6.76 -18.22 -33.49
C ARG A 85 -5.53 -17.87 -34.34
N SER A 86 -5.67 -17.61 -35.63
CA SER A 86 -4.55 -17.32 -36.55
C SER A 86 -4.13 -15.84 -36.59
N GLN A 87 -4.87 -14.92 -35.99
CA GLN A 87 -4.61 -13.48 -36.11
C GLN A 87 -3.37 -13.03 -35.32
N LEU A 88 -3.16 -13.60 -34.13
CA LEU A 88 -2.05 -13.26 -33.24
C LEU A 88 -1.30 -14.53 -32.83
N THR A 89 0.03 -14.48 -32.80
CA THR A 89 0.86 -15.61 -32.35
C THR A 89 0.76 -15.77 -30.82
N LEU A 90 1.03 -16.98 -30.31
CA LEU A 90 1.03 -17.20 -28.86
C LEU A 90 2.11 -16.35 -28.17
N GLY A 91 3.30 -16.25 -28.75
CA GLY A 91 4.38 -15.42 -28.20
C GLY A 91 4.00 -13.93 -28.12
N PHE A 92 3.26 -13.40 -29.10
CA PHE A 92 2.75 -12.03 -29.03
C PHE A 92 1.74 -11.85 -27.90
N LEU A 93 0.78 -12.78 -27.76
CA LEU A 93 -0.21 -12.73 -26.69
C LEU A 93 0.45 -12.87 -25.32
N TRP A 94 1.40 -13.80 -25.17
CA TRP A 94 2.17 -13.97 -23.95
C TRP A 94 2.91 -12.70 -23.57
N PHE A 95 3.63 -12.09 -24.51
CA PHE A 95 4.33 -10.83 -24.25
C PHE A 95 3.35 -9.71 -23.86
N ALA A 96 2.21 -9.60 -24.55
CA ALA A 96 1.19 -8.61 -24.21
C ALA A 96 0.62 -8.82 -22.79
N MET A 97 0.28 -10.05 -22.41
CA MET A 97 -0.23 -10.36 -21.07
C MET A 97 0.85 -10.15 -20.01
N PHE A 98 2.06 -10.63 -20.26
CA PHE A 98 3.21 -10.45 -19.37
C PHE A 98 3.51 -8.98 -19.10
N SER A 99 3.56 -8.15 -20.15
CA SER A 99 3.73 -6.71 -19.97
C SER A 99 2.54 -6.09 -19.25
N SER A 100 1.31 -6.58 -19.48
CA SER A 100 0.13 -6.08 -18.76
C SER A 100 0.22 -6.37 -17.26
N VAL A 101 0.72 -7.55 -16.86
CA VAL A 101 0.97 -7.86 -15.44
C VAL A 101 2.14 -7.05 -14.90
N LEU A 102 3.25 -7.00 -15.63
CA LEU A 102 4.46 -6.31 -15.21
C LEU A 102 4.22 -4.82 -14.96
N PHE A 103 3.56 -4.12 -15.88
CA PHE A 103 3.35 -2.68 -15.77
C PHE A 103 2.01 -2.30 -15.15
N GLY A 104 0.99 -3.14 -15.30
CA GLY A 104 -0.33 -2.90 -14.72
C GLY A 104 -0.42 -3.25 -13.24
N HIS A 105 0.40 -4.18 -12.77
CA HIS A 105 0.36 -4.68 -11.39
C HIS A 105 1.70 -4.46 -10.68
N LEU A 106 2.72 -5.24 -11.03
CA LEU A 106 4.00 -5.28 -10.29
C LEU A 106 4.70 -3.91 -10.23
N ALA A 107 4.75 -3.19 -11.34
CA ALA A 107 5.38 -1.87 -11.35
C ALA A 107 4.61 -0.87 -10.49
N MET A 108 3.28 -0.97 -10.44
CA MET A 108 2.46 -0.08 -9.63
C MET A 108 2.65 -0.37 -8.14
N ASP A 109 2.56 -1.63 -7.75
CA ASP A 109 2.84 -2.07 -6.38
C ASP A 109 4.25 -1.70 -5.94
N PHE A 110 5.23 -1.78 -6.83
CA PHE A 110 6.61 -1.38 -6.55
C PHE A 110 6.73 0.09 -6.14
N PHE A 111 5.90 0.96 -6.72
CA PHE A 111 5.88 2.37 -6.35
C PHE A 111 4.94 2.69 -5.17
N ASP A 112 3.98 1.80 -4.86
CA ASP A 112 2.96 1.99 -3.85
C ASP A 112 3.34 1.40 -2.48
N ASN A 113 3.12 0.10 -2.28
CA ASN A 113 3.34 -0.59 -1.00
C ASN A 113 4.65 -1.38 -0.97
N GLY A 114 5.32 -1.49 -2.13
CA GLY A 114 6.40 -2.42 -2.36
C GLY A 114 5.87 -3.85 -2.52
N LEU A 115 6.73 -4.73 -3.02
CA LEU A 115 6.38 -6.14 -3.15
C LEU A 115 7.57 -7.05 -2.95
N ALA A 116 7.29 -8.30 -2.57
CA ALA A 116 8.28 -9.36 -2.51
C ALA A 116 8.59 -9.89 -3.93
N LEU A 117 9.20 -9.04 -4.77
CA LEU A 117 9.45 -9.28 -6.20
C LEU A 117 10.15 -10.61 -6.48
N PHE A 118 10.98 -11.08 -5.55
CA PHE A 118 11.79 -12.29 -5.68
C PHE A 118 11.34 -13.45 -4.80
N TYR A 119 10.14 -13.40 -4.23
CA TYR A 119 9.58 -14.54 -3.50
C TYR A 119 9.50 -15.79 -4.38
N PRO A 120 9.79 -17.02 -3.88
CA PRO A 120 10.19 -17.36 -2.52
C PRO A 120 11.70 -17.39 -2.28
N ILE A 121 12.53 -16.87 -3.21
CA ILE A 121 13.99 -16.93 -3.08
C ILE A 121 14.46 -16.01 -1.94
N PHE A 122 13.89 -14.81 -1.87
CA PHE A 122 14.11 -13.86 -0.78
C PHE A 122 12.75 -13.61 -0.11
N THR A 123 12.60 -14.10 1.12
CA THR A 123 11.32 -14.13 1.84
C THR A 123 11.09 -12.93 2.74
N GLU A 124 12.14 -12.17 3.08
CA GLU A 124 12.08 -11.05 4.03
C GLU A 124 12.16 -9.68 3.33
N ASP A 125 12.56 -9.64 2.05
CA ASP A 125 12.81 -8.38 1.34
C ASP A 125 11.58 -7.94 0.54
N VAL A 126 10.73 -7.11 1.15
CA VAL A 126 9.79 -6.26 0.41
C VAL A 126 10.62 -5.15 -0.23
N VAL A 127 10.62 -5.09 -1.55
CA VAL A 127 11.34 -4.06 -2.30
C VAL A 127 10.31 -3.14 -2.95
N GLY A 128 10.41 -1.86 -2.64
CA GLY A 128 9.54 -0.83 -3.17
C GLY A 128 10.12 0.55 -2.97
N LEU A 129 9.69 1.50 -3.79
CA LEU A 129 9.99 2.91 -3.61
C LEU A 129 9.04 3.56 -2.60
N ASN A 130 7.80 3.07 -2.52
CA ASN A 130 6.73 3.55 -1.65
C ASN A 130 6.63 5.07 -1.67
N ILE A 131 6.32 5.61 -2.85
CA ILE A 131 6.34 7.05 -3.18
C ILE A 131 4.97 7.64 -3.50
N PHE A 132 3.93 6.81 -3.66
CA PHE A 132 2.54 7.24 -3.78
C PHE A 132 1.63 6.17 -3.20
N THR A 133 0.36 6.48 -3.01
CA THR A 133 -0.65 5.49 -2.58
C THR A 133 -1.39 4.92 -3.80
N GLY A 134 -1.89 3.68 -3.71
CA GLY A 134 -2.71 3.05 -4.76
C GLY A 134 -4.03 3.78 -5.07
N HIS A 135 -4.34 4.84 -4.32
CA HIS A 135 -5.51 5.70 -4.48
C HIS A 135 -5.16 7.12 -4.95
N ASP A 136 -3.92 7.36 -5.36
CA ASP A 136 -3.48 8.67 -5.80
C ASP A 136 -4.23 9.12 -7.08
N ALA A 137 -5.05 10.15 -6.93
CA ALA A 137 -5.88 10.68 -8.00
C ALA A 137 -5.05 11.20 -9.20
N ILE A 138 -3.80 11.66 -8.99
CA ILE A 138 -2.92 12.08 -10.09
C ILE A 138 -2.56 10.93 -11.00
N ILE A 139 -2.56 9.71 -10.48
CA ILE A 139 -2.24 8.52 -11.26
C ILE A 139 -3.53 7.97 -11.87
N ILE A 140 -4.55 7.75 -11.04
CA ILE A 140 -5.79 7.08 -11.46
C ILE A 140 -6.52 7.87 -12.56
N ILE A 141 -6.67 9.19 -12.41
CA ILE A 141 -7.50 10.00 -13.32
C ILE A 141 -6.90 10.05 -14.74
N PRO A 142 -5.61 10.42 -14.94
CA PRO A 142 -5.03 10.45 -16.27
C PRO A 142 -5.01 9.08 -16.95
N PHE A 143 -4.66 8.00 -16.23
CA PHE A 143 -4.66 6.66 -16.82
C PHE A 143 -6.07 6.21 -17.23
N THR A 144 -7.07 6.41 -16.37
CA THR A 144 -8.47 6.07 -16.67
C THR A 144 -9.01 6.87 -17.86
N LEU A 145 -8.72 8.18 -17.92
CA LEU A 145 -9.10 9.04 -19.02
C LEU A 145 -8.42 8.58 -20.33
N LEU A 146 -7.16 8.20 -20.25
CA LEU A 146 -6.37 7.77 -21.40
C LEU A 146 -6.89 6.43 -21.97
N VAL A 147 -7.21 5.45 -21.12
CA VAL A 147 -7.89 4.20 -21.53
C VAL A 147 -9.23 4.51 -22.20
N SER A 148 -10.01 5.41 -21.61
CA SER A 148 -11.33 5.79 -22.13
C SER A 148 -11.22 6.46 -23.52
N LEU A 149 -10.29 7.40 -23.68
CA LEU A 149 -10.04 8.09 -24.94
C LEU A 149 -9.61 7.11 -26.05
N LEU A 150 -8.76 6.14 -25.71
CA LEU A 150 -8.27 5.13 -26.67
C LEU A 150 -9.33 4.10 -27.05
N THR A 151 -10.28 3.83 -26.15
CA THR A 151 -11.36 2.85 -26.36
C THR A 151 -12.54 3.43 -27.14
N PHE A 152 -12.94 4.66 -26.85
CA PHE A 152 -14.19 5.24 -27.36
C PHE A 152 -14.00 6.18 -28.55
N LYS A 153 -12.84 6.83 -28.71
CA LYS A 153 -12.61 7.77 -29.81
C LYS A 153 -11.76 7.15 -30.90
N LYS A 154 -12.20 7.28 -32.16
CA LYS A 154 -11.35 7.01 -33.33
C LYS A 154 -10.25 8.08 -33.39
N MET A 155 -9.15 7.84 -32.70
CA MET A 155 -7.96 8.69 -32.76
C MET A 155 -7.00 8.19 -33.84
N SER A 156 -6.27 9.12 -34.47
CA SER A 156 -5.16 8.75 -35.31
C SER A 156 -4.06 8.10 -34.45
N LYS A 157 -3.30 7.16 -35.03
CA LYS A 157 -2.17 6.51 -34.35
C LYS A 157 -1.17 7.52 -33.77
N LYS A 158 -0.89 8.60 -34.52
CA LYS A 158 0.02 9.67 -34.10
C LYS A 158 -0.52 10.42 -32.87
N THR A 159 -1.80 10.77 -32.87
CA THR A 159 -2.45 11.44 -31.74
C THR A 159 -2.44 10.57 -30.49
N ALA A 160 -2.80 9.29 -30.64
CA ALA A 160 -2.76 8.33 -29.54
C ALA A 160 -1.35 8.22 -28.95
N LEU A 161 -0.32 8.05 -29.78
CA LEU A 161 1.06 7.98 -29.33
C LEU A 161 1.51 9.24 -28.59
N ASN A 162 1.15 10.43 -29.08
CA ASN A 162 1.50 11.68 -28.42
C ASN A 162 0.85 11.81 -27.03
N ILE A 163 -0.41 11.40 -26.89
CA ILE A 163 -1.10 11.39 -25.59
C ILE A 163 -0.41 10.43 -24.62
N VAL A 164 -0.03 9.25 -25.10
CA VAL A 164 0.71 8.24 -24.32
C VAL A 164 2.05 8.79 -23.84
N ILE A 165 2.83 9.39 -24.74
CA ILE A 165 4.11 10.01 -24.39
C ILE A 165 3.91 11.11 -23.34
N MET A 166 2.90 11.97 -23.51
CA MET A 166 2.60 13.01 -22.53
C MET A 166 2.26 12.40 -21.16
N GLY A 167 1.44 11.35 -21.12
CA GLY A 167 1.12 10.63 -19.88
C GLY A 167 2.36 10.05 -19.19
N ILE A 168 3.25 9.42 -19.95
CA ILE A 168 4.52 8.89 -19.44
C ILE A 168 5.39 10.02 -18.86
N VAL A 169 5.50 11.15 -19.56
CA VAL A 169 6.30 12.29 -19.09
C VAL A 169 5.73 12.88 -17.80
N VAL A 170 4.40 13.05 -17.71
CA VAL A 170 3.74 13.55 -16.50
C VAL A 170 3.95 12.57 -15.34
N PHE A 171 3.71 11.27 -15.55
CA PHE A 171 3.92 10.25 -14.53
C PHE A 171 5.37 10.20 -14.06
N ALA A 172 6.34 10.17 -14.97
CA ALA A 172 7.76 10.13 -14.63
C ALA A 172 8.21 11.39 -13.87
N SER A 173 7.67 12.56 -14.24
CA SER A 173 7.94 13.81 -13.52
C SER A 173 7.38 13.77 -12.10
N TYR A 174 6.16 13.27 -11.93
CA TYR A 174 5.52 13.11 -10.63
C TYR A 174 6.28 12.10 -9.74
N ALA A 175 6.54 10.90 -10.25
CA ALA A 175 7.30 9.88 -9.53
C ALA A 175 8.71 10.37 -9.17
N GLY A 176 9.36 11.12 -10.07
CA GLY A 176 10.66 11.74 -9.80
C GLY A 176 10.60 12.80 -8.69
N LEU A 177 9.56 13.65 -8.68
CA LEU A 177 9.33 14.63 -7.63
C LEU A 177 9.11 13.95 -6.27
N MET A 178 8.23 12.94 -6.22
CA MET A 178 7.95 12.19 -4.98
C MET A 178 9.21 11.46 -4.49
N SER A 179 9.96 10.81 -5.38
CA SER A 179 11.21 10.14 -5.03
C SER A 179 12.25 11.11 -4.47
N PHE A 180 12.38 12.29 -5.09
CA PHE A 180 13.29 13.33 -4.62
C PHE A 180 12.88 13.86 -3.24
N SER A 181 11.59 14.14 -3.03
CA SER A 181 11.07 14.60 -1.74
C SER A 181 11.28 13.56 -0.64
N LYS A 182 10.98 12.29 -0.90
CA LYS A 182 11.25 11.18 0.04
C LYS A 182 12.73 11.11 0.41
N PHE A 183 13.61 11.22 -0.58
CA PHE A 183 15.06 11.21 -0.36
C PHE A 183 15.51 12.39 0.52
N GLN A 184 14.92 13.58 0.37
CA GLN A 184 15.22 14.72 1.23
C GLN A 184 14.81 14.45 2.68
N VAL A 185 13.57 14.00 2.91
CA VAL A 185 13.06 13.62 4.24
C VAL A 185 13.94 12.56 4.87
N GLN A 186 14.29 11.52 4.11
CA GLN A 186 15.13 10.44 4.60
C GLN A 186 16.52 10.93 5.02
N ASN A 187 17.15 11.82 4.25
CA ASN A 187 18.46 12.36 4.62
C ASN A 187 18.37 13.26 5.85
N GLU A 188 17.34 14.10 5.98
CA GLU A 188 17.14 14.93 7.18
C GLU A 188 17.01 14.04 8.43
N LEU A 189 16.23 12.97 8.36
CA LEU A 189 16.07 12.02 9.47
C LEU A 189 17.34 11.24 9.77
N ILE A 190 18.14 10.86 8.76
CA ILE A 190 19.44 10.20 8.97
C ILE A 190 20.44 11.18 9.61
N GLU A 191 20.43 12.45 9.24
CA GLU A 191 21.30 13.47 9.85
C GLU A 191 20.94 13.71 11.33
N GLU A 192 19.65 13.71 11.67
CA GLU A 192 19.18 13.89 13.04
C GLU A 192 19.30 12.62 13.89
N PHE A 193 19.06 11.44 13.30
CA PHE A 193 19.04 10.13 13.96
C PHE A 193 19.93 9.11 13.23
N PRO A 194 21.27 9.23 13.31
CA PRO A 194 22.21 8.49 12.45
C PRO A 194 22.27 6.97 12.66
N ASN A 195 21.72 6.46 13.76
CA ASN A 195 21.71 5.03 14.08
C ASN A 195 20.30 4.44 14.18
N ALA A 196 19.28 5.21 13.81
CA ALA A 196 17.90 4.78 13.92
C ALA A 196 17.42 4.00 12.70
N GLU A 197 16.45 3.12 12.92
CA GLU A 197 15.65 2.55 11.85
C GLU A 197 14.60 3.59 11.43
N ILE A 198 14.52 3.89 10.13
CA ILE A 198 13.67 4.96 9.60
C ILE A 198 12.70 4.35 8.58
N THR A 199 11.41 4.48 8.86
CA THR A 199 10.32 4.10 7.96
C THR A 199 9.64 5.37 7.45
N ILE A 200 9.42 5.46 6.13
CA ILE A 200 8.77 6.61 5.50
C ILE A 200 7.71 6.10 4.52
N GLU A 201 6.48 6.55 4.73
CA GLU A 201 5.29 6.14 3.99
C GLU A 201 4.53 7.35 3.43
N PRO A 202 3.91 7.23 2.24
CA PRO A 202 3.08 8.30 1.70
C PRO A 202 1.73 8.37 2.44
N ILE A 203 1.32 9.56 2.88
CA ILE A 203 0.02 9.76 3.58
C ILE A 203 -1.10 10.02 2.56
N SER A 204 -0.79 10.79 1.52
CA SER A 204 -1.84 11.49 0.80
C SER A 204 -2.45 10.66 -0.33
N VAL A 205 -3.78 10.71 -0.36
CA VAL A 205 -4.65 10.33 -1.49
C VAL A 205 -4.78 11.45 -2.53
N THR A 206 -4.32 12.66 -2.18
CA THR A 206 -4.48 13.86 -3.01
C THR A 206 -3.17 14.62 -3.20
N PRO A 207 -2.86 15.03 -4.43
CA PRO A 207 -1.55 15.59 -4.77
C PRO A 207 -1.25 16.99 -4.20
N PHE A 208 -2.18 17.58 -3.46
CA PHE A 208 -2.10 18.96 -2.97
C PHE A 208 -2.43 19.08 -1.48
N GLN A 209 -2.39 17.98 -0.72
CA GLN A 209 -2.35 18.08 0.73
C GLN A 209 -0.96 18.53 1.18
N ASP A 210 -0.92 19.32 2.25
CA ASP A 210 0.33 19.89 2.75
C ASP A 210 1.26 18.80 3.29
N GLU A 211 0.72 17.73 3.85
CA GLU A 211 1.49 16.58 4.36
C GLU A 211 1.45 15.43 3.36
N GLN A 212 2.63 14.96 2.98
CA GLN A 212 2.78 13.95 1.92
C GLN A 212 3.47 12.70 2.44
N TRP A 213 4.24 12.82 3.53
CA TRP A 213 4.96 11.72 4.16
C TRP A 213 4.60 11.58 5.63
N SER A 214 4.39 10.35 6.08
CA SER A 214 4.47 9.95 7.48
C SER A 214 5.81 9.26 7.65
N TYR A 215 6.45 9.50 8.78
CA TYR A 215 7.67 8.80 9.12
C TYR A 215 7.64 8.31 10.55
N GLU A 216 8.33 7.20 10.76
CA GLU A 216 8.60 6.61 12.06
C GLU A 216 10.11 6.39 12.17
N VAL A 217 10.70 6.90 13.24
CA VAL A 217 12.12 6.72 13.56
C VAL A 217 12.23 5.92 14.84
N ARG A 218 12.91 4.77 14.80
CA ARG A 218 13.16 3.91 15.96
C ARG A 218 14.63 3.97 16.35
N ASP A 219 14.94 4.62 17.48
CA ASP A 219 16.28 4.67 18.07
C ASP A 219 16.27 4.00 19.46
N GLY A 220 16.49 2.68 19.47
CA GLY A 220 16.40 1.86 20.68
C GLY A 220 14.99 1.84 21.25
N ASN A 221 14.76 2.56 22.34
CA ASN A 221 13.44 2.68 22.99
C ASN A 221 12.70 3.97 22.61
N LEU A 222 13.31 4.84 21.81
CA LEU A 222 12.67 6.05 21.31
C LEU A 222 11.99 5.73 19.98
N ILE A 223 10.69 6.05 19.88
CA ILE A 223 9.95 6.04 18.62
C ILE A 223 9.53 7.48 18.34
N VAL A 224 9.96 8.07 17.24
CA VAL A 224 9.54 9.41 16.82
C VAL A 224 8.62 9.26 15.63
N GLU A 225 7.42 9.80 15.74
CA GLU A 225 6.42 9.80 14.68
C GLU A 225 6.22 11.24 14.20
N GLY A 226 6.22 11.45 12.90
CA GLY A 226 6.06 12.79 12.35
C GLY A 226 5.51 12.79 10.94
N ARG A 227 5.36 14.00 10.42
CA ARG A 227 4.87 14.22 9.06
C ARG A 227 5.75 15.23 8.35
N ALA A 228 5.92 15.04 7.06
CA ALA A 228 6.68 15.96 6.23
C ALA A 228 5.89 16.37 4.98
N SER A 229 6.10 17.61 4.56
CA SER A 229 5.59 18.14 3.31
C SER A 229 6.52 17.81 2.14
N LEU A 230 6.08 18.08 0.92
CA LEU A 230 6.90 17.97 -0.29
C LEU A 230 8.14 18.87 -0.26
N PHE A 231 8.01 20.07 0.32
CA PHE A 231 9.01 21.13 0.24
C PHE A 231 9.37 21.76 1.58
N GLU A 232 8.68 21.38 2.65
CA GLU A 232 8.95 21.87 4.00
C GLU A 232 9.74 20.83 4.78
N LYS A 233 10.55 21.32 5.73
CA LYS A 233 11.35 20.48 6.61
C LYS A 233 10.46 19.54 7.41
N CYS A 234 11.05 18.43 7.88
CA CYS A 234 10.38 17.51 8.79
C CYS A 234 9.82 18.27 10.00
N GLU A 235 8.49 18.34 10.12
CA GLU A 235 7.85 18.87 11.31
C GLU A 235 7.68 17.72 12.30
N LEU A 236 8.52 17.71 13.34
CA LEU A 236 8.38 16.81 14.47
C LEU A 236 7.06 17.09 15.16
N LYS A 237 6.08 16.20 14.96
CA LYS A 237 4.76 16.34 15.59
C LYS A 237 4.69 15.60 16.92
N ARG A 238 5.38 14.46 17.08
CA ARG A 238 5.22 13.63 18.27
C ARG A 238 6.45 12.79 18.59
N ASN A 239 6.95 12.93 19.81
CA ASN A 239 7.97 12.02 20.34
C ASN A 239 7.27 10.97 21.21
N VAL A 240 7.49 9.69 20.92
CA VAL A 240 6.98 8.57 21.70
C VAL A 240 8.15 7.92 22.42
N ILE A 241 8.29 8.16 23.73
CA ILE A 241 9.35 7.48 24.49
C ILE A 241 8.78 6.21 25.08
N THR A 242 9.16 5.06 24.53
CA THR A 242 8.87 3.77 25.16
C THR A 242 9.80 3.60 26.36
N HIS A 243 9.23 3.29 27.51
CA HIS A 243 9.99 2.91 28.68
C HIS A 243 9.60 1.48 29.03
N SER A 244 10.54 0.55 28.87
CA SER A 244 10.35 -0.86 29.22
C SER A 244 9.97 -1.12 30.69
N ASN A 245 9.97 -0.08 31.54
CA ASN A 245 9.72 -0.18 32.97
C ASN A 245 8.65 0.79 33.51
N ILE A 246 7.92 1.54 32.67
CA ILE A 246 6.88 2.47 33.14
C ILE A 246 5.53 2.04 32.58
N ASN A 247 4.71 1.41 33.42
CA ASN A 247 3.31 1.18 33.15
C ASN A 247 2.54 2.48 33.44
N HIS A 248 2.33 3.29 32.41
CA HIS A 248 1.44 4.45 32.53
C HIS A 248 0.00 3.94 32.58
N LEU A 249 -0.67 4.17 33.71
CA LEU A 249 -2.07 3.82 33.87
C LEU A 249 -2.94 4.74 33.01
N LEU A 250 -3.57 4.16 31.99
CA LEU A 250 -4.54 4.85 31.13
C LEU A 250 -5.92 4.83 31.76
N LYS A 251 -6.37 3.65 32.23
CA LYS A 251 -7.73 3.47 32.71
C LYS A 251 -7.85 2.31 33.70
N GLU A 252 -8.62 2.53 34.76
CA GLU A 252 -9.09 1.47 35.66
C GLU A 252 -10.49 1.02 35.23
N ILE A 253 -10.72 -0.29 35.17
CA ILE A 253 -12.01 -0.89 34.81
C ILE A 253 -12.41 -1.90 35.88
N ASN A 254 -13.65 -1.79 36.32
CA ASN A 254 -14.26 -2.74 37.24
C ASN A 254 -15.23 -3.65 36.46
N LEU A 255 -14.88 -4.93 36.35
CA LEU A 255 -15.67 -5.94 35.62
C LEU A 255 -15.85 -7.16 36.53
N ASN A 256 -17.11 -7.52 36.84
CA ASN A 256 -17.43 -8.73 37.61
C ASN A 256 -16.68 -8.86 38.95
N ASN A 257 -16.53 -7.75 39.69
CA ASN A 257 -15.75 -7.63 40.95
C ASN A 257 -14.23 -7.77 40.82
N ASP A 258 -13.70 -7.92 39.60
CA ASP A 258 -12.28 -7.82 39.31
C ASP A 258 -11.91 -6.39 38.88
N ILE A 259 -10.74 -5.94 39.30
CA ILE A 259 -10.17 -4.64 38.90
C ILE A 259 -9.12 -4.89 37.84
N TYR A 260 -9.26 -4.23 36.70
CA TYR A 260 -8.33 -4.27 35.58
C TYR A 260 -7.73 -2.89 35.37
N TYR A 261 -6.43 -2.86 35.10
CA TYR A 261 -5.68 -1.68 34.76
C TYR A 261 -5.23 -1.79 33.32
N ILE A 262 -5.65 -0.84 32.50
CA ILE A 262 -5.15 -0.68 31.15
C ILE A 262 -3.98 0.29 31.22
N THR A 263 -2.84 -0.16 30.74
CA THR A 263 -1.63 0.64 30.75
C THR A 263 -1.00 0.67 29.37
N THR A 264 -0.10 1.62 29.18
CA THR A 264 0.86 1.64 28.07
C THR A 264 2.28 1.65 28.63
N ASN A 265 3.23 1.11 27.86
CA ASN A 265 4.65 1.15 28.16
C ASN A 265 5.36 2.36 27.52
N TYR A 266 4.61 3.35 27.02
CA TYR A 266 5.18 4.55 26.42
C TYR A 266 4.46 5.83 26.86
N VAL A 267 5.11 6.96 26.64
CA VAL A 267 4.57 8.30 26.90
C VAL A 267 4.71 9.15 25.65
N PHE A 268 3.66 9.92 25.34
CA PHE A 268 3.73 10.95 24.31
C PHE A 268 4.34 12.21 24.90
N ILE A 269 5.31 12.76 24.18
CA ILE A 269 5.89 14.06 24.46
C ILE A 269 5.61 14.93 23.24
N GLU A 270 4.74 15.91 23.42
CA GLU A 270 4.41 16.92 22.42
C GLU A 270 4.97 18.26 22.89
N ASN A 271 5.79 18.91 22.06
CA ASN A 271 6.42 20.20 22.38
C ASN A 271 7.19 20.23 23.72
N GLY A 272 7.78 19.11 24.13
CA GLY A 272 8.55 19.00 25.37
C GLY A 272 7.70 18.85 26.64
N HIS A 273 6.38 18.71 26.52
CA HIS A 273 5.48 18.40 27.62
C HIS A 273 5.00 16.96 27.52
N TYR A 274 4.94 16.27 28.67
CA TYR A 274 4.25 14.99 28.76
C TYR A 274 2.78 15.24 28.48
N ASP A 275 2.28 14.68 27.40
CA ASP A 275 0.86 14.74 27.13
C ASP A 275 0.15 13.62 27.90
N VAL A 276 -1.01 13.94 28.46
CA VAL A 276 -1.83 12.94 29.15
C VAL A 276 -2.55 12.18 28.05
N ILE A 277 -2.01 11.01 27.72
CA ILE A 277 -2.59 10.14 26.70
C ILE A 277 -4.01 9.75 27.16
N ASP A 278 -5.03 10.17 26.42
CA ASP A 278 -6.36 9.67 26.66
C ASP A 278 -6.46 8.24 26.15
N PHE A 279 -7.28 7.42 26.81
CA PHE A 279 -7.44 6.01 26.48
C PHE A 279 -7.86 5.81 25.01
N ASP A 280 -8.56 6.78 24.44
CA ASP A 280 -9.09 6.73 23.07
C ASP A 280 -8.01 7.02 22.00
N ASP A 281 -6.84 7.54 22.37
CA ASP A 281 -5.76 7.92 21.44
C ASP A 281 -4.70 6.83 21.24
N VAL A 282 -4.84 5.71 21.94
CA VAL A 282 -3.89 4.59 21.89
C VAL A 282 -4.42 3.50 20.97
N GLU A 283 -3.59 3.05 20.03
CA GLU A 283 -3.87 1.86 19.25
C GLU A 283 -4.01 0.64 20.16
N PHE A 284 -5.06 -0.15 19.93
CA PHE A 284 -5.41 -1.34 20.70
C PHE A 284 -4.21 -2.28 20.93
N GLU A 285 -3.42 -2.49 19.88
CA GLU A 285 -2.28 -3.40 19.85
C GLU A 285 -1.18 -2.97 20.83
N ARG A 286 -1.10 -1.66 21.14
CA ARG A 286 -0.11 -1.08 22.02
C ARG A 286 -0.58 -0.96 23.48
N MET A 287 -1.75 -1.49 23.82
CA MET A 287 -2.27 -1.51 25.20
C MET A 287 -1.92 -2.81 25.92
N TYR A 288 -1.62 -2.69 27.21
CA TYR A 288 -1.46 -3.82 28.14
C TYR A 288 -2.60 -3.82 29.14
N VAL A 289 -3.08 -5.01 29.50
CA VAL A 289 -4.16 -5.17 30.49
C VAL A 289 -3.66 -6.03 31.62
N TYR A 290 -3.69 -5.46 32.82
CA TYR A 290 -3.30 -6.14 34.05
C TYR A 290 -4.52 -6.34 34.94
N LYS A 291 -4.66 -7.53 35.52
CA LYS A 291 -5.63 -7.80 36.57
C LYS A 291 -4.98 -7.57 37.94
N LEU A 292 -5.66 -6.86 38.84
CA LEU A 292 -5.24 -6.75 40.22
C LEU A 292 -5.61 -8.01 41.00
N ASN A 293 -4.59 -8.74 41.46
CA ASN A 293 -4.80 -9.81 42.41
C ASN A 293 -5.06 -9.21 43.80
N GLN A 294 -6.32 -9.15 44.22
CA GLN A 294 -6.72 -8.52 45.49
C GLN A 294 -6.06 -9.15 46.73
N LYS A 295 -5.60 -10.41 46.66
CA LYS A 295 -4.95 -11.08 47.80
C LYS A 295 -3.49 -10.69 47.94
N THR A 296 -2.77 -10.60 46.83
CA THR A 296 -1.33 -10.30 46.81
C THR A 296 -1.03 -8.82 46.58
N GLN A 297 -2.03 -8.05 46.13
CA GLN A 297 -1.92 -6.68 45.63
C GLN A 297 -0.97 -6.54 44.43
N ASN A 298 -0.70 -7.64 43.71
CA ASN A 298 0.14 -7.65 42.52
C ASN A 298 -0.69 -7.53 41.25
N LEU A 299 -0.08 -6.97 40.21
CA LEU A 299 -0.61 -6.93 38.85
C LEU A 299 -0.19 -8.19 38.09
N GLU A 300 -1.16 -8.87 37.50
CA GLU A 300 -0.93 -10.05 36.66
C GLU A 300 -1.40 -9.73 35.24
N GLU A 301 -0.52 -9.88 34.26
CA GLU A 301 -0.87 -9.67 32.86
C GLU A 301 -1.91 -10.69 32.41
N VAL A 302 -2.98 -10.22 31.76
CA VAL A 302 -4.03 -11.11 31.26
C VAL A 302 -3.64 -11.70 29.91
N SER A 303 -4.23 -12.85 29.54
CA SER A 303 -4.03 -13.41 28.19
C SER A 303 -4.57 -12.47 27.10
N GLU A 304 -3.98 -12.52 25.89
CA GLU A 304 -4.42 -11.70 24.75
C GLU A 304 -5.92 -11.83 24.45
N GLU A 305 -6.48 -13.04 24.49
CA GLU A 305 -7.93 -13.27 24.31
C GLU A 305 -8.78 -12.50 25.34
N LYS A 306 -8.30 -12.43 26.59
CA LYS A 306 -9.00 -11.71 27.65
C LYS A 306 -8.81 -10.19 27.53
N LYS A 307 -7.64 -9.75 27.08
CA LYS A 307 -7.36 -8.35 26.72
C LYS A 307 -8.33 -7.86 25.63
N GLU A 308 -8.50 -8.63 24.55
CA GLU A 308 -9.48 -8.35 23.49
C GLU A 308 -10.91 -8.24 24.00
N GLU A 309 -11.34 -9.17 24.83
CA GLU A 309 -12.68 -9.12 25.43
C GLU A 309 -12.90 -7.83 26.26
N ILE A 310 -11.93 -7.48 27.12
CA ILE A 310 -12.03 -6.32 28.02
C ILE A 310 -12.05 -5.01 27.23
N LEU A 311 -11.15 -4.86 26.26
CA LEU A 311 -11.01 -3.66 25.46
C LEU A 311 -12.23 -3.45 24.54
N ASN A 312 -12.75 -4.50 23.90
CA ASN A 312 -13.94 -4.42 23.06
C ASN A 312 -15.21 -4.08 23.86
N ASN A 313 -15.38 -4.66 25.05
CA ASN A 313 -16.51 -4.34 25.92
C ASN A 313 -16.49 -2.87 26.39
N ASN A 314 -15.30 -2.31 26.62
CA ASN A 314 -15.15 -0.93 27.04
C ASN A 314 -15.41 0.06 25.90
N MET A 315 -14.90 -0.21 24.69
CA MET A 315 -15.13 0.65 23.51
C MET A 315 -16.61 0.69 23.10
N ASN A 316 -17.30 -0.45 23.15
CA ASN A 316 -18.73 -0.53 22.81
C ASN A 316 -19.65 0.19 23.81
N SER A 317 -19.18 0.45 25.04
CA SER A 317 -19.98 1.15 26.06
C SER A 317 -20.08 2.67 25.84
N LYS A 318 -19.31 3.22 24.89
CA LYS A 318 -19.30 4.65 24.53
C LYS A 318 -20.11 4.98 23.26
N MET A 319 -20.59 3.98 22.51
CA MET A 319 -21.53 4.16 21.38
C MET A 319 -22.98 4.12 21.85
#